data_AF-A0A1X7HGQ7-F1
#
_entry.id   AF-A0A1X7HGQ7-F1
#
_cell.length_a   1.000
_cell.length_b   1.000
_cell.length_c   1.000
_cell.angle_alpha   90.00
_cell.angle_beta   90.00
_cell.angle_gamma   90.00
#
_symmetry.space_group_name_H-M   'P 1'
#
loop_
_entity.id
_entity.type
_entity.pdbx_description
1 polymer ?
#
loop_
_entity_poly.entity_id
_entity_poly.type
_entity_poly.pdbx_seq_one_letter_code
_entity_poly.pdbx_strand_id
1 'polypeptide(L)'
;MLRYTTYRSIYEGQFQEETHSQASLWNRTVELIKSRGVGKLILILLIVVLGCTGAFSVFAGGLEKPTAEKNIIVQPGDSLWSIAAAHKPKKMDTRVYISSIREVNELKGPDIQAGDVLSLPLW
;
A
#
# COMPACT_ATOMS: atom_id res chain seq x y z
N MET A 1 62.50 -40.90 -13.27
CA MET A 1 61.08 -41.12 -13.62
C MET A 1 60.23 -40.35 -12.63
N LEU A 2 59.54 -39.30 -13.09
CA LEU A 2 58.78 -38.39 -12.22
C LEU A 2 57.52 -39.08 -11.68
N ARG A 3 57.29 -38.95 -10.37
CA ARG A 3 56.04 -39.34 -9.71
C ARG A 3 55.09 -38.15 -9.75
N TYR A 4 54.03 -38.25 -10.53
CA TYR A 4 52.94 -37.28 -10.56
C TYR A 4 52.14 -37.43 -9.26
N THR A 5 52.23 -36.43 -8.37
CA THR A 5 51.32 -36.35 -7.22
C THR A 5 49.98 -35.81 -7.73
N THR A 6 48.95 -36.61 -7.55
CA THR A 6 47.57 -36.27 -7.94
C THR A 6 47.05 -35.17 -7.02
N TYR A 7 47.13 -33.92 -7.48
CA TYR A 7 46.62 -32.73 -6.81
C TYR A 7 45.12 -32.55 -7.12
N ARG A 8 44.29 -33.54 -6.78
CA ARG A 8 42.84 -33.52 -7.01
C ARG A 8 42.09 -34.03 -5.78
N SER A 9 42.18 -33.30 -4.68
CA SER A 9 41.48 -33.66 -3.43
C SER A 9 41.00 -32.47 -2.59
N ILE A 10 41.11 -31.23 -3.07
CA ILE A 10 40.75 -30.05 -2.25
C ILE A 10 39.58 -29.23 -2.81
N TYR A 11 39.03 -29.61 -3.96
CA TYR A 11 37.92 -28.88 -4.60
C TYR A 11 36.71 -29.76 -4.97
N GLU A 12 36.74 -31.06 -4.67
CA GLU A 12 35.65 -31.98 -5.05
C GLU A 12 34.68 -32.24 -3.88
N GLY A 13 34.44 -31.21 -3.08
CA GLY A 13 33.42 -31.21 -2.05
C GLY A 13 32.94 -29.78 -1.84
N GLN A 14 31.70 -29.50 -2.25
CA GLN A 14 30.78 -28.43 -1.78
C GLN A 14 29.81 -27.85 -2.83
N PHE A 15 29.74 -28.37 -4.07
CA PHE A 15 28.72 -27.92 -5.04
C PHE A 15 27.57 -28.92 -5.26
N GLN A 16 26.93 -29.41 -4.19
CA GLN A 16 25.74 -30.26 -4.32
C GLN A 16 24.58 -30.02 -3.34
N GLU A 17 24.55 -28.97 -2.51
CA GLU A 17 23.56 -28.89 -1.42
C GLU A 17 22.31 -28.00 -1.59
N GLU A 18 22.11 -27.24 -2.67
CA GLU A 18 20.97 -26.29 -2.69
C GLU A 18 19.78 -26.67 -3.59
N THR A 19 19.92 -27.64 -4.50
CA THR A 19 18.84 -27.98 -5.45
C THR A 19 17.97 -29.15 -4.99
N HIS A 20 18.48 -30.05 -4.14
CA HIS A 20 17.72 -31.23 -3.71
C HIS A 20 16.81 -30.97 -2.50
N SER A 21 17.12 -29.96 -1.67
CA SER A 21 16.27 -29.57 -0.53
C SER A 21 14.98 -28.89 -1.02
N GLN A 22 15.05 -28.02 -2.03
CA GLN A 22 13.86 -27.35 -2.57
C GLN A 22 12.91 -28.32 -3.28
N ALA A 23 13.44 -29.25 -4.07
CA ALA A 23 12.63 -30.25 -4.79
C ALA A 23 11.96 -31.26 -3.84
N SER A 24 12.65 -31.71 -2.79
CA SER A 24 12.08 -32.65 -1.81
C SER A 24 11.04 -32.00 -0.90
N LEU A 25 11.20 -30.71 -0.57
CA LEU A 25 10.20 -29.94 0.16
C LEU A 25 8.95 -29.70 -0.69
N TRP A 26 9.11 -29.41 -1.99
CA TRP A 26 7.98 -29.24 -2.92
C TRP A 26 7.14 -30.52 -3.08
N ASN A 27 7.79 -31.67 -3.19
CA ASN A 27 7.07 -32.93 -3.33
C ASN A 27 6.29 -33.28 -2.04
N ARG A 28 6.84 -32.94 -0.86
CA ARG A 28 6.16 -33.14 0.43
C ARG A 28 5.01 -32.18 0.66
N THR A 29 5.10 -30.92 0.22
CA THR A 29 3.99 -29.96 0.32
C THR A 29 2.82 -30.36 -0.58
N VAL A 30 3.10 -30.85 -1.79
CA VAL A 30 2.07 -31.32 -2.73
C VAL A 30 1.35 -32.58 -2.21
N GLU A 31 2.05 -33.50 -1.55
CA GLU A 31 1.43 -34.68 -0.95
C GLU A 31 0.44 -34.34 0.18
N LEU A 32 0.75 -33.35 1.02
CA LEU A 32 -0.15 -32.91 2.09
C LEU A 32 -1.41 -32.22 1.54
N ILE A 33 -1.27 -31.49 0.42
CA ILE A 33 -2.38 -30.83 -0.30
C ILE A 33 -3.29 -31.84 -1.01
N LYS A 34 -2.79 -33.04 -1.35
CA LYS A 34 -3.55 -34.14 -1.99
C LYS A 34 -4.47 -34.91 -1.03
N SER A 35 -4.63 -34.46 0.22
CA SER A 35 -5.61 -35.05 1.13
C SER A 35 -7.01 -34.49 0.86
N ARG A 36 -8.04 -35.37 0.80
CA ARG A 36 -9.44 -35.03 0.41
C ARG A 36 -10.08 -33.88 1.20
N GLY A 37 -9.54 -33.53 2.38
CA GLY A 37 -10.02 -32.44 3.24
C GLY A 37 -9.23 -31.13 3.15
N VAL A 38 -7.93 -31.17 2.89
CA VAL A 38 -7.05 -29.99 2.92
C VAL A 38 -7.35 -29.03 1.76
N GLY A 39 -7.68 -29.56 0.58
CA GLY A 39 -8.12 -28.73 -0.55
C GLY A 39 -9.36 -27.90 -0.24
N LYS A 40 -10.32 -28.43 0.53
CA LYS A 40 -11.52 -27.70 0.96
C LYS A 40 -11.18 -26.62 1.99
N LEU A 41 -10.29 -26.91 2.94
CA LEU A 41 -9.85 -25.94 3.95
C LEU A 41 -9.08 -24.77 3.31
N ILE A 42 -8.20 -25.05 2.35
CA ILE A 42 -7.47 -24.01 1.59
C ILE A 42 -8.44 -23.14 0.78
N LEU A 43 -9.45 -23.75 0.14
CA LEU A 43 -10.48 -23.01 -0.59
C LEU A 43 -11.27 -22.06 0.34
N ILE A 44 -11.69 -22.56 1.51
CA ILE A 44 -12.42 -21.76 2.51
C ILE A 44 -11.54 -20.62 3.02
N LEU A 45 -10.27 -20.88 3.34
CA LEU A 45 -9.32 -19.86 3.77
C LEU A 45 -9.17 -18.76 2.71
N LEU A 46 -9.03 -19.14 1.43
CA LEU A 46 -8.87 -18.21 0.32
C LEU A 46 -10.13 -17.34 0.15
N ILE A 47 -11.33 -17.92 0.24
CA ILE A 47 -12.60 -17.18 0.19
C ILE A 47 -12.70 -16.20 1.37
N VAL A 48 -12.29 -16.60 2.58
CA VAL A 48 -12.28 -15.73 3.76
C VAL A 48 -11.31 -14.56 3.57
N VAL A 49 -10.11 -14.79 3.04
CA VAL A 49 -9.12 -13.73 2.78
C VAL A 49 -9.62 -12.74 1.73
N LEU A 50 -10.23 -13.22 0.63
CA LEU A 50 -10.84 -12.33 -0.37
C LEU A 50 -12.03 -11.55 0.21
N GLY A 51 -12.86 -12.20 1.05
CA GLY A 51 -14.00 -11.56 1.71
C GLY A 51 -13.60 -10.49 2.73
N CYS A 52 -12.57 -10.74 3.55
CA CYS A 52 -12.05 -9.78 4.52
C CYS A 52 -11.42 -8.55 3.85
N THR A 53 -10.83 -8.70 2.67
CA THR A 53 -10.23 -7.57 1.94
C THR A 53 -11.29 -6.56 1.46
N GLY A 54 -12.50 -7.01 1.13
CA GLY A 54 -13.61 -6.13 0.75
C GLY A 54 -14.22 -5.32 1.90
N ALA A 55 -14.08 -5.78 3.15
CA ALA A 55 -14.62 -5.07 4.32
C ALA A 55 -13.75 -3.89 4.77
N PHE A 56 -12.44 -3.93 4.50
CA PHE A 56 -11.53 -2.82 4.82
C PHE A 56 -11.72 -1.59 3.92
N SER A 57 -12.22 -1.74 2.69
CA SER A 57 -12.42 -0.60 1.77
C SER A 57 -13.70 0.18 2.05
N VAL A 58 -14.68 -0.41 2.73
CA VAL A 58 -15.99 0.24 3.01
C VAL A 58 -15.97 1.01 4.34
N PHE A 59 -15.08 0.67 5.27
CA PHE A 59 -15.00 1.35 6.58
C PHE A 59 -14.36 2.75 6.53
N ALA A 60 -13.86 3.17 5.37
CA ALA A 60 -13.44 4.55 5.10
C ALA A 60 -14.59 5.45 4.56
N GLY A 61 -15.85 5.00 4.69
CA GLY A 61 -17.06 5.72 4.23
C GLY A 61 -17.78 6.54 5.31
N GLY A 62 -17.08 7.01 6.35
CA GLY A 62 -17.69 7.69 7.51
C GLY A 62 -17.66 9.22 7.48
N LEU A 63 -17.03 9.83 6.49
CA LEU A 63 -17.05 11.28 6.30
C LEU A 63 -17.60 11.55 4.91
N GLU A 64 -18.65 12.35 4.83
CA GLU A 64 -19.31 12.77 3.60
C GLU A 64 -18.24 13.13 2.55
N LYS A 65 -18.06 12.26 1.55
CA LYS A 65 -17.13 12.55 0.46
C LYS A 65 -17.63 13.83 -0.21
N PRO A 66 -16.77 14.86 -0.38
CA PRO A 66 -17.17 16.07 -1.07
C PRO A 66 -17.76 15.68 -2.44
N THR A 67 -18.98 16.14 -2.69
CA THR A 67 -19.74 15.79 -3.91
C THR A 67 -19.08 16.39 -5.16
N ALA A 68 -18.27 17.43 -4.97
CA ALA A 68 -17.44 18.03 -6.00
C ALA A 68 -16.17 18.62 -5.38
N GLU A 69 -15.09 18.62 -6.15
CA GLU A 69 -13.83 19.28 -5.79
C GLU A 69 -13.60 20.47 -6.73
N LYS A 70 -13.31 21.65 -6.17
CA LYS A 70 -12.96 22.84 -6.95
C LYS A 70 -11.46 23.07 -6.89
N ASN A 71 -10.80 22.98 -8.04
CA ASN A 71 -9.38 23.30 -8.15
C ASN A 71 -9.19 24.80 -8.30
N ILE A 72 -8.33 25.37 -7.46
CA ILE A 72 -7.90 26.77 -7.55
C ILE A 72 -6.38 26.84 -7.59
N ILE A 73 -5.84 27.84 -8.28
CA ILE A 73 -4.40 28.12 -8.29
C ILE A 73 -4.13 29.16 -7.20
N VAL A 74 -3.18 28.89 -6.32
CA VAL A 74 -2.77 29.80 -5.25
C VAL A 74 -2.04 30.99 -5.86
N GLN A 75 -2.48 32.21 -5.56
CA GLN A 75 -1.82 33.43 -6.04
C GLN A 75 -0.80 33.96 -5.02
N PRO A 76 0.18 34.78 -5.47
CA PRO A 76 1.12 35.41 -4.56
C PRO A 76 0.41 36.29 -3.52
N GLY A 77 0.65 36.03 -2.24
CA GLY A 77 0.01 36.74 -1.13
C GLY A 77 -1.25 36.07 -0.58
N ASP A 78 -1.72 35.00 -1.22
CA ASP A 78 -2.77 34.16 -0.63
C ASP A 78 -2.22 33.33 0.54
N SER A 79 -3.07 33.16 1.55
CA SER A 79 -2.83 32.22 2.64
C SER A 79 -3.89 31.13 2.60
N LEU A 80 -3.58 29.97 3.16
CA LEU A 80 -4.57 28.90 3.29
C LEU A 80 -5.82 29.38 4.05
N TRP A 81 -5.64 30.32 4.99
CA TRP A 81 -6.73 30.92 5.75
C TRP A 81 -7.62 31.83 4.89
N SER A 82 -7.05 32.71 4.07
CA SER A 82 -7.83 33.62 3.21
C SER A 82 -8.63 32.84 2.17
N ILE A 83 -8.01 31.82 1.58
CA ILE A 83 -8.66 30.89 0.64
C ILE A 83 -9.82 30.16 1.31
N ALA A 84 -9.57 29.58 2.49
CA ALA A 84 -10.59 28.87 3.25
C ALA A 84 -11.75 29.78 3.67
N ALA A 85 -11.45 31.00 4.15
CA ALA A 85 -12.45 31.97 4.55
C ALA A 85 -13.36 32.40 3.39
N ALA A 86 -12.80 32.49 2.18
CA ALA A 86 -13.55 32.87 0.98
C ALA A 86 -14.44 31.75 0.42
N HIS A 87 -14.04 30.48 0.59
CA HIS A 87 -14.69 29.33 -0.05
C HIS A 87 -15.46 28.42 0.90
N LYS A 88 -15.43 28.67 2.22
CA LYS A 88 -16.13 27.82 3.19
C LYS A 88 -17.66 27.90 3.06
N PRO A 89 -18.39 26.84 3.43
CA PRO A 89 -19.83 26.89 3.58
C PRO A 89 -20.25 27.74 4.78
N LYS A 90 -21.40 28.42 4.68
CA LYS A 90 -21.89 29.38 5.68
C LYS A 90 -22.04 28.81 7.10
N LYS A 91 -22.28 27.50 7.21
CA LYS A 91 -22.50 26.81 8.48
C LYS A 91 -21.22 26.19 9.09
N MET A 92 -20.07 26.33 8.42
CA MET A 92 -18.83 25.70 8.85
C MET A 92 -17.78 26.71 9.34
N ASP A 93 -17.01 26.28 10.34
CA ASP A 93 -15.86 27.03 10.83
C ASP A 93 -14.68 26.94 9.87
N THR A 94 -13.98 28.07 9.69
CA THR A 94 -12.82 28.17 8.79
C THR A 94 -11.73 27.18 9.17
N ARG A 95 -11.52 26.94 10.47
CA ARG A 95 -10.51 25.99 10.96
C ARG A 95 -10.80 24.56 10.54
N VAL A 96 -12.06 24.15 10.60
CA VAL A 96 -12.46 22.79 10.22
C VAL A 96 -12.32 22.64 8.71
N TYR A 97 -12.69 23.67 7.94
CA TYR A 97 -12.52 23.69 6.50
C TYR A 97 -11.04 23.61 6.08
N ILE A 98 -10.13 24.31 6.78
CA ILE A 98 -8.68 24.22 6.55
C ILE A 98 -8.17 22.79 6.75
N SER A 99 -8.65 22.10 7.80
CA SER A 99 -8.30 20.70 8.04
C SER A 99 -8.76 19.79 6.89
N SER A 100 -9.98 19.99 6.39
CA SER A 100 -10.50 19.24 5.23
C SER A 100 -9.69 19.52 3.96
N ILE A 101 -9.32 20.78 3.70
CA ILE A 101 -8.45 21.13 2.57
C ILE A 101 -7.09 20.44 2.69
N ARG A 102 -6.48 20.43 3.89
CA ARG A 102 -5.20 19.75 4.11
C ARG A 102 -5.28 18.25 3.87
N GLU A 103 -6.38 17.63 4.29
CA GLU A 103 -6.61 16.20 4.08
C GLU A 103 -6.74 15.86 2.60
N VAL A 104 -7.52 16.64 1.84
CA VAL A 104 -7.72 16.43 0.39
C VAL A 104 -6.43 16.67 -0.41
N ASN A 105 -5.59 17.61 0.01
CA ASN A 105 -4.36 17.98 -0.71
C ASN A 105 -3.08 17.39 -0.10
N GLU A 106 -3.20 16.48 0.86
CA GLU A 106 -2.09 15.85 1.58
C GLU A 106 -1.05 16.84 2.15
N LEU A 107 -1.52 18.03 2.56
CA LEU A 107 -0.64 19.10 3.03
C LEU A 107 -0.16 18.82 4.46
N LYS A 108 1.17 18.79 4.62
CA LYS A 108 1.84 18.56 5.91
C LYS A 108 1.71 19.72 6.90
N GLY A 109 1.37 20.92 6.41
CA GLY A 109 1.28 22.13 7.22
C GLY A 109 0.33 23.17 6.62
N PRO A 110 0.26 24.36 7.23
CA PRO A 110 -0.53 25.49 6.72
C PRO A 110 0.16 26.24 5.56
N ASP A 111 1.44 25.94 5.31
CA ASP A 111 2.22 26.61 4.28
C ASP A 111 1.80 26.14 2.89
N ILE A 112 1.48 27.12 2.04
CA ILE A 112 1.14 26.93 0.63
C ILE A 112 2.02 27.87 -0.20
N GLN A 113 2.39 27.47 -1.41
CA GLN A 113 3.21 28.27 -2.30
C GLN A 113 2.38 28.82 -3.46
N ALA A 114 2.75 30.00 -3.94
CA ALA A 114 2.13 30.56 -5.13
C ALA A 114 2.39 29.65 -6.34
N GLY A 115 1.34 29.37 -7.10
CA GLY A 115 1.37 28.42 -8.21
C GLY A 115 0.91 27.01 -7.85
N ASP A 116 0.74 26.68 -6.57
CA ASP A 116 0.17 25.40 -6.16
C ASP A 116 -1.29 25.28 -6.61
N VAL A 117 -1.68 24.08 -7.03
CA VAL A 117 -3.07 23.75 -7.34
C VAL A 117 -3.68 23.12 -6.10
N LEU A 118 -4.71 23.77 -5.56
CA LEU A 118 -5.40 23.36 -4.35
C LEU A 118 -6.82 22.90 -4.66
N SER A 119 -7.11 21.66 -4.32
CA SER A 119 -8.43 21.03 -4.41
C SER A 119 -9.27 21.38 -3.19
N LEU A 120 -10.35 22.14 -3.39
CA LEU A 120 -11.25 22.54 -2.32
C LEU A 120 -12.47 21.60 -2.25
N PRO A 121 -12.78 21.00 -1.09
CA PRO A 121 -13.96 20.16 -0.92
C PRO A 121 -15.24 21.01 -0.93
N LEU A 122 -16.23 20.63 -1.75
CA LEU A 122 -17.56 21.23 -1.75
C LEU A 122 -18.57 20.27 -1.10
N TRP A 123 -19.46 20.81 -0.27
CA TRP A 123 -20.58 20.12 0.37
C TRP A 123 -21.90 20.80 0.02
#